data_AF-A0A7J9Q5N6-F1
#
_entry.id   AF-A0A7J9Q5N6-F1
#
_cell.length_a   1.000
_cell.length_b   1.000
_cell.length_c   1.000
_cell.angle_alpha   90.00
_cell.angle_beta   90.00
_cell.angle_gamma   90.00
#
_symmetry.space_group_name_H-M   'P 1'
#
loop_
_entity.id
_entity.type
_entity.pdbx_description
1 polymer ?
#
loop_
_entity_poly.entity_id
_entity_poly.type
_entity_poly.pdbx_seq_one_letter_code
_entity_poly.pdbx_strand_id
1 'polypeptide(L)' 'NPDVAEKLKAYSKNVHGFLALLTSALSDNNVNIYDISSTYKQIIFVIEEKYLTKAYETLNKLILQHQD' A
#
# COMPACT_ATOMS: atom_id res chain seq x y z
N ASN A 1 7.95 -9.99 9.83
CA ASN A 1 9.40 -9.89 9.62
C ASN A 1 9.80 -8.42 9.78
N PRO A 2 10.52 -8.04 10.85
CA PRO A 2 10.86 -6.63 11.15
C PRO A 2 11.61 -5.93 10.01
N ASP A 3 12.37 -6.68 9.21
CA ASP A 3 13.13 -6.17 8.06
C ASP A 3 12.23 -5.60 6.94
N VAL A 4 11.05 -6.20 6.75
CA VAL A 4 10.07 -5.77 5.72
C VAL A 4 9.41 -4.43 6.11
N ALA A 5 9.10 -4.25 7.39
CA ALA A 5 8.46 -3.03 7.90
C ALA A 5 9.41 -1.82 7.90
N GLU A 6 10.70 -2.04 8.11
CA GLU A 6 11.72 -1.01 8.03
C GLU A 6 12.04 -0.60 6.59
N LYS A 7 12.12 -1.58 5.67
CA LYS A 7 12.26 -1.33 4.22
C LYS A 7 11.07 -0.56 3.64
N LEU A 8 9.85 -0.89 4.07
CA LEU A 8 8.63 -0.15 3.72
C LEU A 8 8.69 1.33 4.12
N LYS A 9 9.25 1.64 5.30
CA LYS A 9 9.43 3.04 5.75
C LYS A 9 10.41 3.81 4.88
N ALA A 10 11.52 3.20 4.48
CA ALA A 10 12.51 3.84 3.62
C ALA A 10 11.95 4.11 2.20
N TYR A 11 11.14 3.20 1.68
CA TYR A 11 10.60 3.27 0.32
C TYR A 11 9.60 4.42 0.11
N SER A 12 8.75 4.69 1.11
CA SER A 12 7.74 5.76 1.03
C SER A 12 8.30 7.18 0.86
N LYS A 13 9.59 7.42 1.18
CA LYS A 13 10.18 8.76 1.18
C LYS A 13 10.67 9.25 -0.18
N ASN A 14 10.97 8.34 -1.13
CA ASN A 14 11.66 8.69 -2.37
C ASN A 14 10.87 8.31 -3.65
N VAL A 15 9.67 7.75 -3.50
CA VAL A 15 8.82 7.37 -4.65
C VAL A 15 7.78 8.46 -4.89
N HIS A 16 7.99 9.25 -5.94
CA HIS A 16 6.98 10.21 -6.39
C HIS A 16 5.71 9.47 -6.82
N GLY A 17 4.56 9.98 -6.38
CA GLY A 17 3.27 9.37 -6.71
C GLY A 17 2.97 8.06 -5.96
N PHE A 18 3.67 7.75 -4.87
CA PHE A 18 3.45 6.51 -4.11
C PHE A 18 1.98 6.28 -3.72
N LEU A 19 1.26 7.31 -3.25
CA LEU A 19 -0.16 7.17 -2.94
C LEU A 19 -1.01 6.88 -4.19
N ALA A 20 -0.69 7.49 -5.34
CA ALA A 20 -1.36 7.21 -6.60
C ALA A 20 -1.11 5.76 -7.06
N LEU A 21 0.12 5.26 -6.88
CA LEU A 21 0.49 3.87 -7.18
C LEU A 21 -0.32 2.88 -6.32
N LEU A 22 -0.38 3.09 -5.00
CA LEU A 22 -1.12 2.22 -4.09
C LEU A 22 -2.63 2.22 -4.40
N THR A 23 -3.21 3.41 -4.60
CA THR A 23 -4.66 3.54 -4.86
C THR A 23 -5.04 2.97 -6.22
N SER A 24 -4.20 3.13 -7.26
CA SER A 24 -4.41 2.51 -8.57
C SER A 24 -4.38 0.98 -8.46
N ALA A 25 -3.38 0.42 -7.77
CA ALA A 25 -3.27 -1.02 -7.59
C ALA A 25 -4.50 -1.63 -6.89
N LEU A 26 -5.06 -0.95 -5.88
CA LEU A 26 -6.29 -1.36 -5.22
C LEU A 26 -7.51 -1.27 -6.16
N SER A 27 -7.63 -0.20 -6.94
CA SER A 27 -8.71 -0.01 -7.92
C SER A 27 -8.69 -1.07 -9.02
N ASP A 28 -7.50 -1.34 -9.60
CA ASP A 28 -7.31 -2.37 -10.63
C ASP A 28 -7.68 -3.77 -10.12
N ASN A 29 -7.61 -3.96 -8.81
CA ASN A 29 -8.00 -5.18 -8.12
C ASN A 29 -9.43 -5.14 -7.56
N ASN A 30 -10.28 -4.22 -8.02
CA ASN A 30 -11.68 -4.09 -7.60
C ASN A 30 -11.86 -3.95 -6.07
N VAL A 31 -10.92 -3.26 -5.41
CA VAL A 31 -11.02 -2.91 -3.99
C VAL A 31 -11.44 -1.44 -3.90
N ASN A 32 -12.66 -1.20 -3.42
CA ASN A 32 -13.14 0.15 -3.16
C ASN A 32 -12.47 0.72 -1.90
N ILE A 33 -12.11 2.00 -1.94
CA ILE A 33 -11.51 2.73 -0.82
C ILE A 33 -12.52 3.76 -0.32
N TYR A 34 -12.91 3.67 0.95
CA TYR A 34 -13.85 4.61 1.57
C TYR A 34 -13.14 5.81 2.19
N ASP A 35 -11.95 5.60 2.73
CA ASP A 35 -11.17 6.64 3.38
C ASP A 35 -9.66 6.33 3.30
N ILE A 36 -8.86 7.39 3.36
CA ILE A 36 -7.41 7.33 3.36
C ILE A 36 -6.90 8.26 4.46
N SER A 37 -6.16 7.69 5.42
CA SER A 37 -5.43 8.46 6.42
C SER A 37 -3.93 8.27 6.21
N SER A 38 -3.20 9.37 6.02
CA SER A 38 -1.78 9.33 5.68
C SER A 38 -0.95 10.24 6.58
N THR A 39 0.26 9.79 6.88
CA THR A 39 1.32 10.57 7.52
C THR A 39 2.63 10.31 6.79
N TYR A 40 3.69 11.03 7.18
CA TYR A 40 5.05 10.79 6.70
C TYR A 40 5.63 9.39 7.02
N LYS A 41 4.95 8.56 7.83
CA LYS A 41 5.40 7.23 8.24
C LYS A 41 4.48 6.08 7.85
N GLN A 42 3.22 6.36 7.54
CA GLN A 42 2.21 5.33 7.34
C GLN A 42 1.07 5.84 6.46
N ILE A 43 0.47 4.92 5.71
CA ILE A 43 -0.75 5.12 4.95
C ILE A 43 -1.73 4.04 5.41
N ILE A 44 -2.95 4.45 5.77
CA ILE A 44 -4.04 3.58 6.20
C ILE A 44 -5.18 3.74 5.19
N PHE A 45 -5.67 2.60 4.68
CA PHE A 45 -6.84 2.54 3.81
C PHE A 45 -8.02 1.93 4.58
N VAL A 46 -9.19 2.56 4.48
CA VAL A 46 -10.44 1.99 4.97
C VAL A 46 -11.17 1.35 3.80
N ILE A 47 -11.41 0.04 3.89
CA ILE A 47 -11.98 -0.81 2.84
C ILE A 47 -13.01 -1.77 3.46
N GLU A 48 -13.82 -2.46 2.65
CA GLU A 48 -14.65 -3.55 3.19
C GLU A 48 -13.77 -4.75 3.62
N GLU A 49 -14.07 -5.33 4.78
CA GLU A 49 -13.31 -6.43 5.38
C GLU A 49 -13.14 -7.64 4.44
N LYS A 50 -14.15 -7.96 3.63
CA LYS A 50 -14.10 -9.07 2.67
C LYS A 50 -12.96 -8.94 1.64
N TYR A 51 -12.44 -7.72 1.44
CA TYR A 51 -11.32 -7.45 0.53
C TYR A 51 -9.95 -7.38 1.25
N LEU A 52 -9.89 -7.56 2.57
CA LEU A 52 -8.67 -7.37 3.36
C LEU A 52 -7.49 -8.20 2.84
N THR A 53 -7.69 -9.51 2.65
CA THR A 53 -6.64 -10.41 2.15
C THR A 53 -6.17 -10.00 0.76
N LYS A 54 -7.12 -9.67 -0.14
CA LYS A 54 -6.80 -9.26 -1.52
C LYS A 54 -6.02 -7.95 -1.54
N ALA A 55 -6.43 -6.97 -0.75
CA ALA A 55 -5.76 -5.68 -0.64
C ALA A 55 -4.34 -5.86 -0.08
N TYR A 56 -4.19 -6.65 0.99
CA TYR A 56 -2.88 -6.96 1.57
C TYR A 56 -1.94 -7.60 0.54
N GLU A 57 -2.38 -8.64 -0.16
CA GLU A 57 -1.56 -9.32 -1.17
C GLU A 57 -1.20 -8.42 -2.34
N THR A 58 -2.16 -7.61 -2.82
CA THR A 58 -1.96 -6.66 -3.92
C THR A 58 -0.86 -5.66 -3.57
N LEU A 59 -0.97 -5.02 -2.40
CA LEU A 59 0.00 -4.01 -1.95
C LEU A 59 1.35 -4.64 -1.63
N ASN A 60 1.37 -5.82 -1.01
CA ASN A 60 2.62 -6.51 -0.67
C ASN A 60 3.40 -6.91 -1.93
N LYS A 61 2.72 -7.42 -2.97
CA LYS A 61 3.35 -7.72 -4.28
C LYS A 61 3.92 -6.47 -4.93
N LEU A 62 3.14 -5.38 -4.96
CA LEU A 62 3.56 -4.10 -5.52
C LEU A 62 4.83 -3.57 -4.86
N ILE A 63 4.89 -3.62 -3.52
CA ILE A 63 6.05 -3.16 -2.74
C ILE A 63 7.28 -4.01 -3.04
N LEU A 64 7.14 -5.34 -3.04
CA LEU A 64 8.27 -6.25 -3.28
C LEU A 64 8.88 -6.03 -4.67
N GLN A 65 8.06 -5.73 -5.69
CA GLN A 65 8.53 -5.45 -7.06
C GLN A 65 9.37 -4.17 -7.17
N HIS A 66 9.27 -3.28 -6.19
CA HIS A 66 10.01 -2.02 -6.19
C HIS A 66 11.20 -2.07 -5.23
N GLN A 67 11.44 -3.15 -4.48
CA GLN A 67 12.56 -3.22 -3.53
C GLN A 67 13.97 -3.42 -4.13
N ASP A 68 14.12 -3.33 -5.45
CA ASP A 68 15.41 -3.39 -6.17
C ASP A 68 16.08 -2.01 -6.32
#